data_AF-A0A2V5R1A7-F1
#
_entry.id   AF-A0A2V5R1A7-F1
#
_cell.length_a   1.000
_cell.length_b   1.000
_cell.length_c   1.000
_cell.angle_alpha   90.00
_cell.angle_beta   90.00
_cell.angle_gamma   90.00
#
_symmetry.space_group_name_H-M   'P 1'
#
loop_
_entity.id
_entity.type
_entity.pdbx_description
1 polymer ?
#
loop_
_entity_poly.entity_id
_entity_poly.type
_entity_poly.pdbx_seq_one_letter_code
_entity_poly.pdbx_strand_id
1 'polypeptide(L)'
;MAFEPPSAEVKGAAAGDLIGLPPALQRAFAVDAPEFEPIPKPGPNDWLAAHHEPGQTFDEFRASRPNRPTRDRHTIYLQPLGDFSPDRSPSSEKLREFAAAFFAMEAKALPPAALDASKFTSRRNPYTGNAQILTGDVLNFLKSRVPPDASCVVAITMEDLYPEPSWNFVFGQASLRERVGVYSFARYDPGFYGEQRDSGYETLLMRRSCKVLAHETGHMFGLAHCPYFNCLMNGSNHLAESDRRPLHLCPVCLRKLQWSIGFDVLERYRALERVCRADGFADEADWFSRRIKILSNE
;
A
#
# COMPACT_ATOMS: atom_id res chain seq x y z
N MET A 1 -14.01 -21.60 -10.57
CA MET A 1 -14.56 -20.83 -11.70
C MET A 1 -13.54 -19.77 -12.08
N ALA A 2 -13.41 -19.43 -13.36
CA ALA A 2 -12.56 -18.32 -13.78
C ALA A 2 -13.12 -17.01 -13.20
N PHE A 3 -12.24 -16.08 -12.85
CA PHE A 3 -12.66 -14.78 -12.36
C PHE A 3 -13.35 -13.97 -13.46
N GLU A 4 -14.49 -13.38 -13.13
CA GLU A 4 -15.22 -12.46 -14.00
C GLU A 4 -15.33 -11.09 -13.32
N PRO A 5 -14.96 -9.99 -13.99
CA PRO A 5 -15.09 -8.64 -13.43
C PRO A 5 -16.51 -8.34 -12.93
N PRO A 6 -16.67 -7.79 -11.72
CA PRO A 6 -17.99 -7.54 -11.15
C PRO A 6 -18.83 -6.55 -11.96
N SER A 7 -20.14 -6.80 -12.01
CA SER A 7 -21.12 -5.90 -12.65
C SER A 7 -21.20 -4.54 -11.92
N ALA A 8 -21.78 -3.53 -12.58
CA ALA A 8 -22.02 -2.23 -11.96
C ALA A 8 -22.85 -2.35 -10.66
N GLU A 9 -23.84 -3.24 -10.63
CA GLU A 9 -24.67 -3.52 -9.46
C GLU A 9 -23.84 -4.07 -8.29
N VAL A 10 -22.98 -5.06 -8.54
CA VAL A 10 -22.10 -5.63 -7.49
C VAL A 10 -21.13 -4.57 -6.96
N LYS A 11 -20.57 -3.73 -7.84
CA LYS A 11 -19.69 -2.63 -7.42
C LYS A 11 -20.43 -1.57 -6.58
N GLY A 12 -21.67 -1.24 -6.96
CA GLY A 12 -22.54 -0.35 -6.19
C GLY A 12 -22.86 -0.91 -4.82
N ALA A 13 -23.27 -2.18 -4.74
CA ALA A 13 -23.50 -2.87 -3.48
C ALA A 13 -22.23 -2.93 -2.61
N ALA A 14 -21.06 -3.18 -3.21
CA ALA A 14 -19.80 -3.21 -2.49
C ALA A 14 -19.39 -1.85 -1.91
N ALA A 15 -19.69 -0.75 -2.61
CA ALA A 15 -19.48 0.59 -2.08
C ALA A 15 -20.43 0.93 -0.94
N GLY A 16 -21.61 0.30 -0.88
CA GLY A 16 -22.66 0.53 0.11
C GLY A 16 -23.46 1.82 -0.15
N ASP A 17 -24.49 2.05 0.65
CA ASP A 17 -25.39 3.21 0.46
C ASP A 17 -24.66 4.54 0.68
N LEU A 18 -24.75 5.44 -0.30
CA LEU A 18 -24.17 6.79 -0.26
C LEU A 18 -25.21 7.87 0.09
N ILE A 19 -26.50 7.53 0.15
CA ILE A 19 -27.58 8.44 0.49
C ILE A 19 -27.35 8.97 1.90
N GLY A 20 -27.52 10.29 2.06
CA GLY A 20 -27.34 10.99 3.34
C GLY A 20 -25.90 11.34 3.70
N LEU A 21 -24.90 10.91 2.91
CA LEU A 21 -23.55 11.45 3.05
C LEU A 21 -23.51 12.92 2.58
N PRO A 22 -22.56 13.74 3.07
CA PRO A 22 -22.30 15.07 2.51
C PRO A 22 -22.08 14.99 0.99
N PRO A 23 -22.55 15.97 0.19
CA PRO A 23 -22.44 15.93 -1.26
C PRO A 23 -21.02 15.70 -1.79
N ALA A 24 -20.00 16.26 -1.12
CA ALA A 24 -18.60 16.02 -1.47
C ALA A 24 -18.20 14.55 -1.34
N LEU A 25 -18.67 13.84 -0.30
CA LEU A 25 -18.40 12.42 -0.10
C LEU A 25 -19.19 11.54 -1.08
N GLN A 26 -20.43 11.94 -1.44
CA GLN A 26 -21.17 11.26 -2.49
C GLN A 26 -20.40 11.29 -3.82
N ARG A 27 -19.87 12.46 -4.22
CA ARG A 27 -19.03 12.59 -5.42
C ARG A 27 -17.70 11.83 -5.31
N ALA A 28 -17.11 11.80 -4.12
CA ALA A 28 -15.85 11.07 -3.87
C ALA A 28 -15.99 9.57 -4.04
N PHE A 29 -17.12 9.00 -3.61
CA PHE A 29 -17.37 7.56 -3.61
C PHE A 29 -18.28 7.09 -4.76
N ALA A 30 -18.55 7.95 -5.73
CA ALA A 30 -19.35 7.63 -6.91
C ALA A 30 -18.70 6.48 -7.71
N VAL A 31 -19.40 5.35 -7.77
CA VAL A 31 -18.92 4.10 -8.42
C VAL A 31 -18.98 4.12 -9.94
N ASP A 32 -19.74 5.06 -10.48
CA ASP A 32 -19.98 5.32 -11.90
C ASP A 32 -19.08 6.43 -12.45
N ALA A 33 -18.25 7.06 -11.61
CA ALA A 33 -17.32 8.07 -12.07
C ALA A 33 -16.28 7.44 -13.03
N PRO A 34 -16.07 8.03 -14.23
CA PRO A 34 -15.29 7.42 -15.29
C PRO A 34 -13.80 7.29 -14.97
N GLU A 35 -13.30 8.02 -13.97
CA GLU A 35 -11.91 7.90 -13.53
C GLU A 35 -11.62 6.58 -12.80
N PHE A 36 -12.64 5.85 -12.35
CA PHE A 36 -12.50 4.58 -11.65
C PHE A 36 -12.75 3.40 -12.60
N GLU A 37 -11.65 2.85 -13.11
CA GLU A 37 -11.71 1.72 -14.02
C GLU A 37 -12.17 0.44 -13.29
N PRO A 38 -13.08 -0.37 -13.89
CA PRO A 38 -13.34 -1.71 -13.43
C PRO A 38 -12.05 -2.54 -13.42
N ILE A 39 -11.97 -3.55 -12.54
CA ILE A 39 -10.84 -4.48 -12.58
C ILE A 39 -10.84 -5.22 -13.93
N PRO A 40 -9.70 -5.34 -14.63
CA PRO A 40 -9.66 -6.05 -15.90
C PRO A 40 -9.84 -7.55 -15.70
N LYS A 41 -10.16 -8.27 -16.77
CA LYS A 41 -10.02 -9.74 -16.77
C LYS A 41 -8.55 -10.10 -16.54
N PRO A 42 -8.23 -11.02 -15.62
CA PRO A 42 -6.85 -11.40 -15.35
C PRO A 42 -6.24 -12.12 -16.55
N GLY A 43 -4.96 -11.86 -16.80
CA GLY A 43 -4.13 -12.72 -17.64
C GLY A 43 -3.87 -14.08 -16.99
N PRO A 44 -3.30 -15.06 -17.72
CA PRO A 44 -3.14 -16.43 -17.23
C PRO A 44 -2.35 -16.59 -15.91
N ASN A 45 -1.44 -15.65 -15.60
CA ASN A 45 -0.57 -15.68 -14.42
C ASN A 45 -0.90 -14.57 -13.41
N ASP A 46 -1.93 -13.75 -13.68
CA ASP A 46 -2.36 -12.66 -12.80
C ASP A 46 -2.99 -13.25 -11.52
N TRP A 47 -3.00 -12.47 -10.43
CA TRP A 47 -3.44 -12.90 -9.10
C TRP A 47 -4.81 -13.57 -9.12
N LEU A 48 -5.79 -12.93 -9.75
CA LEU A 48 -7.18 -13.41 -9.78
C LEU A 48 -7.43 -14.60 -10.72
N ALA A 49 -6.44 -14.98 -11.55
CA ALA A 49 -6.49 -16.24 -12.27
C ALA A 49 -6.16 -17.44 -11.37
N ALA A 50 -5.33 -17.23 -10.34
CA ALA A 50 -4.84 -18.27 -9.44
C ALA A 50 -5.50 -18.26 -8.05
N HIS A 51 -6.00 -17.10 -7.61
CA HIS A 51 -6.52 -16.88 -6.26
C HIS A 51 -7.97 -16.41 -6.28
N HIS A 52 -8.79 -17.06 -5.46
CA HIS A 52 -10.17 -16.62 -5.25
C HIS A 52 -10.22 -15.52 -4.17
N GLU A 53 -10.59 -14.32 -4.58
CA GLU A 53 -10.79 -13.18 -3.68
C GLU A 53 -12.30 -12.91 -3.52
N PRO A 54 -12.90 -13.18 -2.35
CA PRO A 54 -14.32 -12.90 -2.13
C PRO A 54 -14.61 -11.38 -2.14
N GLY A 55 -13.57 -10.58 -1.97
CA GLY A 55 -13.68 -9.14 -1.76
C GLY A 55 -14.12 -8.82 -0.33
N GLN A 56 -14.43 -7.55 -0.13
CA GLN A 56 -14.88 -7.01 1.14
C GLN A 56 -15.71 -5.78 0.78
N THR A 57 -17.00 -5.79 1.10
CA THR A 57 -17.86 -4.62 0.95
C THR A 57 -17.54 -3.56 2.01
N PHE A 58 -18.07 -2.35 1.87
CA PHE A 58 -17.95 -1.33 2.90
C PHE A 58 -18.59 -1.76 4.22
N ASP A 59 -19.75 -2.43 4.17
CA ASP A 59 -20.46 -2.89 5.36
C ASP A 59 -19.74 -4.03 6.09
N GLU A 60 -19.17 -4.98 5.35
CA GLU A 60 -18.33 -6.04 5.92
C GLU A 60 -17.06 -5.47 6.57
N PHE A 61 -16.42 -4.50 5.92
CA PHE A 61 -15.28 -3.78 6.50
C PHE A 61 -15.66 -3.10 7.82
N ARG A 62 -16.80 -2.43 7.89
CA ARG A 62 -17.27 -1.81 9.13
C ARG A 62 -17.54 -2.86 10.21
N ALA A 63 -18.16 -3.98 9.84
CA ALA A 63 -18.47 -5.08 10.75
C ALA A 63 -17.21 -5.79 11.27
N SER A 64 -16.11 -5.78 10.52
CA SER A 64 -14.84 -6.43 10.91
C SER A 64 -14.09 -5.73 12.05
N ARG A 65 -14.56 -4.56 12.51
CA ARG A 65 -13.93 -3.75 13.58
C ARG A 65 -12.43 -3.53 13.33
N PRO A 66 -12.07 -2.85 12.22
CA PRO A 66 -10.68 -2.68 11.82
C PRO A 66 -9.89 -1.87 12.86
N ASN A 67 -8.57 -1.95 12.78
CA ASN A 67 -7.68 -1.09 13.54
C ASN A 67 -7.81 0.36 13.04
N ARG A 68 -8.61 1.14 13.74
CA ARG A 68 -8.79 2.56 13.46
C ARG A 68 -7.77 3.39 14.26
N PRO A 69 -7.30 4.52 13.70
CA PRO A 69 -6.66 5.55 14.51
C PRO A 69 -7.59 6.03 15.61
N THR A 70 -7.00 6.40 16.73
CA THR A 70 -7.71 7.04 17.84
C THR A 70 -6.97 8.32 18.22
N ARG A 71 -7.53 9.10 19.16
CA ARG A 71 -6.85 10.27 19.71
C ARG A 71 -5.48 9.94 20.30
N ASP A 72 -5.31 8.72 20.82
CA ASP A 72 -4.07 8.28 21.45
C ASP A 72 -3.21 7.41 20.52
N ARG A 73 -3.68 7.08 19.31
CA ARG A 73 -2.96 6.26 18.32
C ARG A 73 -3.20 6.81 16.93
N HIS A 74 -2.41 7.80 16.54
CA HIS A 74 -2.67 8.63 15.36
C HIS A 74 -1.47 8.80 14.42
N THR A 75 -0.31 8.20 14.74
CA THR A 75 0.91 8.39 13.96
C THR A 75 1.36 7.10 13.28
N ILE A 76 1.77 7.18 12.02
CA ILE A 76 2.42 6.09 11.29
C ILE A 76 3.93 6.27 11.43
N TYR A 77 4.63 5.26 11.93
CA TYR A 77 6.09 5.30 12.03
C TYR A 77 6.72 4.43 10.94
N LEU A 78 7.65 5.00 10.18
CA LEU A 78 8.49 4.28 9.23
C LEU A 78 9.85 4.02 9.86
N GLN A 79 10.26 2.76 9.95
CA GLN A 79 11.56 2.33 10.47
C GLN A 79 12.42 1.82 9.30
N PRO A 80 13.32 2.62 8.74
CA PRO A 80 14.34 2.10 7.83
C PRO A 80 15.18 1.03 8.54
N LEU A 81 15.33 -0.13 7.92
CA LEU A 81 16.04 -1.28 8.46
C LEU A 81 17.08 -1.78 7.44
N GLY A 82 18.34 -1.80 7.84
CA GLY A 82 19.47 -2.12 6.95
C GLY A 82 20.05 -0.91 6.23
N ASP A 83 20.80 -1.17 5.16
CA ASP A 83 21.36 -0.13 4.31
C ASP A 83 20.24 0.52 3.47
N PHE A 84 20.07 1.83 3.66
CA PHE A 84 19.16 2.67 2.89
C PHE A 84 19.97 3.71 2.11
N SER A 85 20.97 3.22 1.37
CA SER A 85 21.88 4.05 0.59
C SER A 85 21.11 4.86 -0.47
N PRO A 86 21.34 6.19 -0.59
CA PRO A 86 20.56 7.06 -1.47
C PRO A 86 20.57 6.68 -2.96
N ASP A 87 21.62 6.00 -3.42
CA ASP A 87 21.80 5.55 -4.81
C ASP A 87 21.08 4.23 -5.12
N ARG A 88 20.58 3.52 -4.11
CA ARG A 88 19.97 2.18 -4.24
C ARG A 88 18.65 2.02 -3.51
N SER A 89 18.18 3.08 -2.86
CA SER A 89 17.02 3.04 -1.98
C SER A 89 16.11 4.25 -2.24
N PRO A 90 14.79 4.10 -2.13
CA PRO A 90 13.90 5.24 -2.14
C PRO A 90 14.20 6.16 -0.93
N SER A 91 14.04 7.47 -1.12
CA SER A 91 14.20 8.42 -0.03
C SER A 91 13.19 8.14 1.08
N SER A 92 13.68 7.86 2.29
CA SER A 92 12.87 7.64 3.47
C SER A 92 12.01 8.86 3.82
N GLU A 93 12.51 10.07 3.55
CA GLU A 93 11.76 11.31 3.75
C GLU A 93 10.60 11.44 2.76
N LYS A 94 10.84 11.16 1.47
CA LYS A 94 9.75 11.17 0.48
C LYS A 94 8.72 10.07 0.76
N LEU A 95 9.14 8.90 1.22
CA LEU A 95 8.21 7.83 1.64
C LEU A 95 7.36 8.26 2.85
N ARG A 96 7.95 9.00 3.80
CA ARG A 96 7.23 9.60 4.93
C ARG A 96 6.21 10.62 4.45
N GLU A 97 6.58 11.53 3.55
CA GLU A 97 5.67 12.52 2.96
C GLU A 97 4.52 11.85 2.21
N PHE A 98 4.83 10.85 1.39
CA PHE A 98 3.83 10.06 0.68
C PHE A 98 2.90 9.33 1.66
N ALA A 99 3.41 8.67 2.69
CA ALA A 99 2.57 8.00 3.70
C ALA A 99 1.66 8.99 4.42
N ALA A 100 2.18 10.17 4.78
CA ALA A 100 1.39 11.22 5.40
C ALA A 100 0.26 11.70 4.47
N ALA A 101 0.56 11.95 3.20
CA ALA A 101 -0.44 12.35 2.20
C ALA A 101 -1.46 11.23 1.92
N PHE A 102 -1.01 9.97 1.78
CA PHE A 102 -1.86 8.85 1.44
C PHE A 102 -2.80 8.45 2.58
N PHE A 103 -2.35 8.49 3.83
CA PHE A 103 -3.21 8.16 4.95
C PHE A 103 -3.89 9.39 5.55
N ALA A 104 -3.52 10.61 5.10
CA ALA A 104 -3.94 11.88 5.68
C ALA A 104 -3.76 11.88 7.21
N MET A 105 -2.59 11.37 7.62
CA MET A 105 -2.18 11.17 9.01
C MET A 105 -0.77 11.68 9.20
N GLU A 106 -0.38 11.91 10.46
CA GLU A 106 1.01 12.17 10.76
C GLU A 106 1.84 10.92 10.45
N ALA A 107 2.95 11.11 9.72
CA ALA A 107 3.95 10.08 9.50
C ALA A 107 5.34 10.57 9.94
N LYS A 108 6.06 9.71 10.67
CA LYS A 108 7.42 9.99 11.17
C LYS A 108 8.38 8.93 10.65
N ALA A 109 9.51 9.36 10.12
CA ALA A 109 10.63 8.47 9.83
C ALA A 109 11.51 8.34 11.10
N LEU A 110 11.76 7.12 11.53
CA LEU A 110 12.67 6.81 12.62
C LEU A 110 14.13 6.76 12.10
N PRO A 111 15.13 6.96 12.96
CA PRO A 111 16.53 6.72 12.60
C PRO A 111 16.72 5.30 12.05
N PRO A 112 17.53 5.09 11.00
CA PRO A 112 17.81 3.76 10.49
C PRO A 112 18.30 2.80 11.57
N ALA A 113 17.76 1.58 11.58
CA ALA A 113 18.21 0.51 12.45
C ALA A 113 19.13 -0.44 11.67
N ALA A 114 20.29 -0.77 12.26
CA ALA A 114 21.21 -1.71 11.66
C ALA A 114 20.69 -3.16 11.76
N LEU A 115 21.02 -3.96 10.76
CA LEU A 115 20.77 -5.40 10.75
C LEU A 115 21.88 -6.13 11.49
N ASP A 116 21.65 -6.30 12.78
CA ASP A 116 22.50 -7.03 13.69
C ASP A 116 22.27 -8.55 13.54
N ALA A 117 23.29 -9.29 13.11
CA ALA A 117 23.22 -10.74 12.90
C ALA A 117 22.88 -11.53 14.17
N SER A 118 23.04 -10.95 15.37
CA SER A 118 22.60 -11.58 16.63
C SER A 118 21.09 -11.48 16.86
N LYS A 119 20.39 -10.61 16.14
CA LYS A 119 18.96 -10.31 16.30
C LYS A 119 18.12 -10.72 15.10
N PHE A 120 18.73 -10.77 13.91
CA PHE A 120 18.02 -11.04 12.66
C PHE A 120 18.60 -12.29 12.00
N THR A 121 17.81 -13.35 11.99
CA THR A 121 18.11 -14.57 11.23
C THR A 121 18.11 -14.25 9.75
N SER A 122 19.16 -14.68 9.06
CA SER A 122 19.29 -14.53 7.62
C SER A 122 19.58 -15.86 6.94
N ARG A 123 19.25 -15.95 5.66
CA ARG A 123 19.61 -17.06 4.79
C ARG A 123 20.02 -16.54 3.41
N ARG A 124 20.65 -17.39 2.60
CA ARG A 124 20.74 -17.16 1.16
C ARG A 124 19.56 -17.84 0.48
N ASN A 125 18.85 -17.10 -0.36
CA ASN A 125 17.80 -17.69 -1.19
C ASN A 125 18.43 -18.69 -2.16
N PRO A 126 17.95 -19.95 -2.24
CA PRO A 126 18.58 -20.96 -3.09
C PRO A 126 18.40 -20.71 -4.60
N TYR A 127 17.42 -19.88 -4.99
CA TYR A 127 17.14 -19.56 -6.40
C TYR A 127 17.85 -18.28 -6.86
N THR A 128 17.84 -17.23 -6.02
CA THR A 128 18.42 -15.93 -6.40
C THR A 128 19.83 -15.71 -5.86
N GLY A 129 20.27 -16.47 -4.85
CA GLY A 129 21.55 -16.27 -4.17
C GLY A 129 21.60 -15.05 -3.24
N ASN A 130 20.57 -14.20 -3.28
CA ASN A 130 20.46 -12.98 -2.47
C ASN A 130 20.24 -13.31 -0.99
N ALA A 131 20.74 -12.44 -0.11
CA ALA A 131 20.45 -12.54 1.31
C ALA A 131 18.97 -12.27 1.56
N GLN A 132 18.37 -13.02 2.48
CA GLN A 132 17.01 -12.81 2.94
C GLN A 132 16.97 -12.79 4.46
N ILE A 133 16.05 -12.02 5.01
CA ILE A 133 15.87 -11.85 6.45
C ILE A 133 14.52 -12.41 6.89
N LEU A 134 14.52 -13.09 8.04
CA LEU A 134 13.32 -13.66 8.62
C LEU A 134 12.41 -12.54 9.13
N THR A 135 11.21 -12.42 8.57
CA THR A 135 10.24 -11.37 8.95
C THR A 135 9.85 -11.46 10.42
N GLY A 136 9.78 -12.68 10.99
CA GLY A 136 9.43 -12.92 12.39
C GLY A 136 10.34 -12.16 13.37
N ASP A 137 11.63 -12.13 13.09
CA ASP A 137 12.61 -11.40 13.91
C ASP A 137 12.41 -9.89 13.81
N VAL A 138 12.12 -9.38 12.61
CA VAL A 138 11.80 -7.96 12.40
C VAL A 138 10.52 -7.56 13.14
N LEU A 139 9.46 -8.37 13.05
CA LEU A 139 8.22 -8.09 13.75
C LEU A 139 8.42 -8.10 15.27
N ASN A 140 9.20 -9.04 15.81
CA ASN A 140 9.51 -9.08 17.24
C ASN A 140 10.38 -7.88 17.67
N PHE A 141 11.33 -7.47 16.84
CA PHE A 141 12.09 -6.24 17.03
C PHE A 141 11.18 -5.01 17.12
N LEU A 142 10.20 -4.86 16.22
CA LEU A 142 9.30 -3.71 16.23
C LEU A 142 8.31 -3.73 17.41
N LYS A 143 7.76 -4.89 17.78
CA LYS A 143 6.77 -5.03 18.87
C LYS A 143 7.25 -4.42 20.18
N SER A 144 8.53 -4.60 20.49
CA SER A 144 9.15 -4.05 21.72
C SER A 144 9.42 -2.55 21.67
N ARG A 145 9.13 -1.88 20.54
CA ARG A 145 9.50 -0.49 20.26
C ARG A 145 8.34 0.37 19.76
N VAL A 146 7.10 -0.12 19.82
CA VAL A 146 5.91 0.61 19.35
C VAL A 146 5.69 1.86 20.21
N PRO A 147 5.80 3.09 19.66
CA PRO A 147 5.50 4.30 20.39
C PRO A 147 4.04 4.31 20.91
N PRO A 148 3.75 4.94 22.07
CA PRO A 148 2.39 4.99 22.61
C PRO A 148 1.37 5.59 21.63
N ASP A 149 1.77 6.61 20.87
CA ASP A 149 0.96 7.33 19.88
C ASP A 149 0.89 6.65 18.50
N ALA A 150 1.54 5.49 18.34
CA ALA A 150 1.58 4.80 17.07
C ALA A 150 0.23 4.14 16.75
N SER A 151 -0.33 4.53 15.60
CA SER A 151 -1.35 3.74 14.91
C SER A 151 -0.75 2.44 14.39
N CYS A 152 0.45 2.52 13.79
CA CYS A 152 1.29 1.39 13.42
C CYS A 152 2.77 1.79 13.27
N VAL A 153 3.65 0.78 13.31
CA VAL A 153 5.08 0.91 12.98
C VAL A 153 5.41 -0.04 11.83
N VAL A 154 5.95 0.49 10.75
CA VAL A 154 6.30 -0.24 9.54
C VAL A 154 7.80 -0.17 9.35
N ALA A 155 8.49 -1.31 9.40
CA ALA A 155 9.84 -1.41 8.89
C ALA A 155 9.84 -1.40 7.37
N ILE A 156 10.73 -0.62 6.78
CA ILE A 156 11.03 -0.63 5.35
C ILE A 156 12.48 -1.08 5.18
N THR A 157 12.74 -1.96 4.23
CA THR A 157 14.09 -2.55 4.02
C THR A 157 14.40 -2.73 2.54
N MET A 158 15.67 -2.59 2.16
CA MET A 158 16.18 -3.03 0.85
C MET A 158 16.63 -4.49 0.83
N GLU A 159 16.49 -5.19 1.96
CA GLU A 159 16.79 -6.62 2.07
C GLU A 159 15.59 -7.47 1.67
N ASP A 160 15.83 -8.62 1.06
CA ASP A 160 14.76 -9.55 0.72
C ASP A 160 14.23 -10.26 1.97
N LEU A 161 12.98 -10.72 1.93
CA LEU A 161 12.28 -11.22 3.13
C LEU A 161 11.75 -12.64 2.92
N TYR A 162 11.72 -13.41 4.01
CA TYR A 162 11.02 -14.70 4.05
C TYR A 162 10.28 -14.89 5.37
N PRO A 163 9.08 -15.52 5.35
CA PRO A 163 8.25 -15.66 6.55
C PRO A 163 8.61 -16.88 7.39
N GLU A 164 8.98 -17.99 6.74
CA GLU A 164 9.36 -19.24 7.37
C GLU A 164 10.21 -20.09 6.41
N PRO A 165 10.93 -21.13 6.90
CA PRO A 165 11.90 -21.87 6.09
C PRO A 165 11.36 -22.47 4.78
N SER A 166 10.09 -22.89 4.76
CA SER A 166 9.44 -23.54 3.61
C SER A 166 9.04 -22.60 2.48
N TRP A 167 9.02 -21.28 2.71
CA TRP A 167 8.60 -20.29 1.72
C TRP A 167 9.78 -19.76 0.93
N ASN A 168 9.54 -19.32 -0.30
CA ASN A 168 10.57 -18.71 -1.14
C ASN A 168 10.87 -17.27 -0.71
N PHE A 169 9.85 -16.41 -0.64
CA PHE A 169 9.96 -15.02 -0.19
C PHE A 169 8.57 -14.42 0.10
N VAL A 170 8.56 -13.23 0.69
CA VAL A 170 7.39 -12.33 0.75
C VAL A 170 7.83 -10.90 0.45
N PHE A 171 6.95 -10.07 -0.12
CA PHE A 171 7.20 -8.63 -0.24
C PHE A 171 7.06 -7.91 1.10
N GLY A 172 6.28 -8.49 2.02
CA GLY A 172 6.12 -7.97 3.35
C GLY A 172 5.35 -8.93 4.24
N GLN A 173 5.33 -8.63 5.53
CA GLN A 173 4.50 -9.32 6.50
C GLN A 173 4.09 -8.35 7.59
N ALA A 174 2.88 -8.53 8.11
CA ALA A 174 2.38 -7.69 9.19
C ALA A 174 1.64 -8.47 10.27
N SER A 175 1.60 -7.86 11.46
CA SER A 175 0.74 -8.26 12.56
C SER A 175 -0.25 -7.14 12.84
N LEU A 176 -1.51 -7.34 12.46
CA LEU A 176 -2.57 -6.37 12.71
C LEU A 176 -2.77 -6.14 14.20
N ARG A 177 -2.78 -7.21 15.00
CA ARG A 177 -2.96 -7.13 16.46
C ARG A 177 -1.87 -6.29 17.12
N GLU A 178 -0.62 -6.53 16.74
CA GLU A 178 0.54 -5.86 17.34
C GLU A 178 0.90 -4.54 16.66
N ARG A 179 0.18 -4.17 15.58
CA ARG A 179 0.35 -2.92 14.83
C ARG A 179 1.76 -2.72 14.28
N VAL A 180 2.41 -3.82 13.90
CA VAL A 180 3.74 -3.80 13.27
C VAL A 180 3.74 -4.48 11.92
N GLY A 181 4.55 -4.00 10.99
CA GLY A 181 4.77 -4.61 9.68
C GLY A 181 6.21 -4.44 9.20
N VAL A 182 6.63 -5.26 8.24
CA VAL A 182 7.91 -5.11 7.54
C VAL A 182 7.68 -5.30 6.04
N TYR A 183 8.14 -4.35 5.23
CA TYR A 183 8.00 -4.35 3.77
C TYR A 183 9.38 -4.22 3.11
N SER A 184 9.62 -5.06 2.12
CA SER A 184 10.85 -5.08 1.34
C SER A 184 10.67 -4.36 0.00
N PHE A 185 11.63 -3.52 -0.31
CA PHE A 185 11.76 -2.90 -1.62
C PHE A 185 12.79 -3.62 -2.51
N ALA A 186 13.48 -4.65 -1.99
CA ALA A 186 14.58 -5.35 -2.67
C ALA A 186 14.19 -5.81 -4.07
N ARG A 187 13.03 -6.47 -4.18
CA ARG A 187 12.53 -7.06 -5.43
C ARG A 187 11.94 -6.05 -6.41
N TYR A 188 11.87 -4.77 -6.06
CA TYR A 188 11.42 -3.70 -6.95
C TYR A 188 12.58 -2.98 -7.63
N ASP A 189 13.80 -3.25 -7.20
CA ASP A 189 15.05 -2.83 -7.83
C ASP A 189 15.41 -3.79 -8.99
N PRO A 190 15.52 -3.33 -10.25
CA PRO A 190 16.01 -4.15 -11.36
C PRO A 190 17.35 -4.83 -11.06
N GLY A 191 18.22 -4.17 -10.28
CA GLY A 191 19.50 -4.72 -9.85
C GLY A 191 19.38 -6.01 -9.04
N PHE A 192 18.24 -6.27 -8.39
CA PHE A 192 17.97 -7.53 -7.68
C PHE A 192 18.00 -8.75 -8.60
N TYR A 193 17.60 -8.55 -9.86
CA TYR A 193 17.56 -9.58 -10.91
C TYR A 193 18.78 -9.52 -11.84
N GLY A 194 19.75 -8.65 -11.54
CA GLY A 194 20.91 -8.41 -12.41
C GLY A 194 20.59 -7.58 -13.66
N GLU A 195 19.42 -6.92 -13.69
CA GLU A 195 19.05 -6.02 -14.77
C GLU A 195 19.73 -4.65 -14.62
N GLN A 196 19.93 -3.97 -15.75
CA GLN A 196 20.52 -2.63 -15.75
C GLN A 196 19.53 -1.60 -15.19
N ARG A 197 20.04 -0.68 -14.37
CA ARG A 197 19.29 0.48 -13.89
C ARG A 197 19.39 1.60 -14.93
N ASP A 198 18.29 1.82 -15.65
CA ASP A 198 18.19 2.90 -16.64
C ASP A 198 17.92 4.26 -15.97
N SER A 199 17.92 5.34 -16.75
CA SER A 199 17.74 6.72 -16.25
C SER A 199 16.44 6.96 -15.46
N GLY A 200 15.39 6.17 -15.69
CA GLY A 200 14.12 6.24 -14.96
C GLY A 200 14.05 5.39 -13.69
N TYR A 201 15.12 4.65 -13.34
CA TYR A 201 15.13 3.68 -12.26
C TYR A 201 14.71 4.26 -10.91
N GLU A 202 15.25 5.41 -10.51
CA GLU A 202 14.95 6.00 -9.19
C GLU A 202 13.46 6.35 -9.05
N THR A 203 12.86 6.90 -10.12
CA THR A 203 11.43 7.20 -10.18
C THR A 203 10.59 5.91 -10.14
N LEU A 204 11.02 4.88 -10.87
CA LEU A 204 10.36 3.58 -10.88
C LEU A 204 10.40 2.90 -9.50
N LEU A 205 11.58 2.86 -8.87
CA LEU A 205 11.76 2.32 -7.52
C LEU A 205 10.90 3.06 -6.52
N MET A 206 10.96 4.41 -6.53
CA MET A 206 10.16 5.24 -5.64
C MET A 206 8.65 4.98 -5.81
N ARG A 207 8.17 4.88 -7.06
CA ARG A 207 6.76 4.55 -7.34
C ARG A 207 6.37 3.18 -6.78
N ARG A 208 7.17 2.15 -7.07
CA ARG A 208 6.93 0.79 -6.59
C ARG A 208 6.93 0.72 -5.06
N SER A 209 7.89 1.39 -4.42
CA SER A 209 7.96 1.50 -2.96
C SER A 209 6.76 2.20 -2.36
N CYS A 210 6.27 3.30 -2.97
CA CYS A 210 5.02 3.95 -2.55
C CYS A 210 3.81 3.03 -2.67
N LYS A 211 3.67 2.31 -3.80
CA LYS A 211 2.57 1.36 -4.00
C LYS A 211 2.56 0.30 -2.90
N VAL A 212 3.68 -0.34 -2.65
CA VAL A 212 3.78 -1.40 -1.63
C VAL A 212 3.56 -0.85 -0.24
N LEU A 213 4.18 0.29 0.09
CA LEU A 213 4.00 0.93 1.39
C LEU A 213 2.52 1.22 1.65
N ALA A 214 1.81 1.80 0.68
CA ALA A 214 0.39 2.11 0.84
C ALA A 214 -0.51 0.85 0.80
N HIS A 215 -0.21 -0.14 -0.04
CA HIS A 215 -0.96 -1.39 -0.12
C HIS A 215 -0.91 -2.15 1.21
N GLU A 216 0.31 -2.42 1.68
CA GLU A 216 0.52 -3.21 2.89
C GLU A 216 0.10 -2.46 4.15
N THR A 217 0.34 -1.14 4.20
CA THR A 217 -0.20 -0.32 5.29
C THR A 217 -1.73 -0.24 5.20
N GLY A 218 -2.33 -0.30 4.02
CA GLY A 218 -3.78 -0.43 3.83
C GLY A 218 -4.36 -1.66 4.53
N HIS A 219 -3.65 -2.80 4.47
CA HIS A 219 -4.01 -3.98 5.26
C HIS A 219 -3.96 -3.72 6.78
N MET A 220 -3.03 -2.89 7.26
CA MET A 220 -2.98 -2.47 8.68
C MET A 220 -4.25 -1.76 9.14
N PHE A 221 -4.93 -1.06 8.22
CA PHE A 221 -6.23 -0.42 8.44
C PHE A 221 -7.43 -1.35 8.19
N GLY A 222 -7.19 -2.64 7.90
CA GLY A 222 -8.22 -3.67 7.71
C GLY A 222 -8.78 -3.78 6.29
N LEU A 223 -8.18 -3.10 5.30
CA LEU A 223 -8.60 -3.25 3.90
C LEU A 223 -8.16 -4.63 3.41
N ALA A 224 -9.08 -5.42 2.86
CA ALA A 224 -8.73 -6.64 2.13
C ALA A 224 -8.32 -6.34 0.68
N HIS A 225 -7.85 -7.36 -0.04
CA HIS A 225 -7.69 -7.25 -1.48
C HIS A 225 -9.02 -6.85 -2.15
N CYS A 226 -8.93 -6.00 -3.17
CA CYS A 226 -10.08 -5.46 -3.88
C CYS A 226 -10.27 -6.19 -5.22
N PRO A 227 -11.38 -6.91 -5.44
CA PRO A 227 -11.71 -7.50 -6.72
C PRO A 227 -12.72 -6.67 -7.54
N TYR A 228 -13.03 -5.44 -7.14
CA TYR A 228 -14.13 -4.66 -7.75
C TYR A 228 -13.69 -3.69 -8.87
N PHE A 229 -12.53 -3.05 -8.69
CA PHE A 229 -12.01 -1.98 -9.55
C PHE A 229 -10.50 -2.19 -9.74
N ASN A 230 -9.93 -1.59 -10.78
CA ASN A 230 -8.49 -1.38 -10.88
C ASN A 230 -8.07 -0.44 -9.72
N CYS A 231 -7.36 -0.96 -8.74
CA CYS A 231 -7.21 -0.34 -7.42
C CYS A 231 -5.83 -0.69 -6.85
N LEU A 232 -5.24 0.22 -6.08
CA LEU A 232 -4.02 -0.08 -5.33
C LEU A 232 -4.14 -1.38 -4.52
N MET A 233 -5.33 -1.67 -3.97
CA MET A 233 -5.58 -2.85 -3.15
C MET A 233 -5.84 -4.14 -3.94
N ASN A 234 -5.70 -4.20 -5.27
CA ASN A 234 -5.77 -5.49 -5.97
C ASN A 234 -4.61 -6.40 -5.50
N GLY A 235 -4.75 -7.72 -5.47
CA GLY A 235 -3.60 -8.62 -5.30
C GLY A 235 -2.68 -8.58 -6.53
N SER A 236 -1.44 -9.08 -6.41
CA SER A 236 -0.53 -9.23 -7.56
C SER A 236 0.42 -10.42 -7.40
N ASN A 237 0.58 -11.21 -8.46
CA ASN A 237 1.50 -12.34 -8.52
C ASN A 237 2.90 -11.96 -9.01
N HIS A 238 3.03 -10.90 -9.80
CA HIS A 238 4.30 -10.50 -10.41
C HIS A 238 4.43 -8.99 -10.62
N LEU A 239 5.66 -8.53 -10.88
CA LEU A 239 5.98 -7.09 -11.00
C LEU A 239 5.19 -6.39 -12.10
N ALA A 240 5.06 -7.01 -13.29
CA ALA A 240 4.30 -6.40 -14.37
C ALA A 240 2.79 -6.24 -14.07
N GLU A 241 2.20 -7.12 -13.26
CA GLU A 241 0.84 -6.94 -12.75
C GLU A 241 0.81 -5.81 -11.72
N SER A 242 1.76 -5.81 -10.79
CA SER A 242 1.89 -4.75 -9.79
C SER A 242 2.04 -3.36 -10.40
N ASP A 243 2.82 -3.24 -11.48
CA ASP A 243 3.10 -1.97 -12.16
C ASP A 243 1.87 -1.42 -12.90
N ARG A 244 1.03 -2.29 -13.48
CA ARG A 244 -0.22 -1.92 -14.18
C ARG A 244 -1.29 -1.38 -13.23
N ARG A 245 -1.28 -1.77 -11.95
CA ARG A 245 -2.23 -1.26 -10.93
C ARG A 245 -1.99 0.22 -10.66
N PRO A 246 -3.02 1.02 -10.36
CA PRO A 246 -2.85 2.41 -9.99
C PRO A 246 -2.28 2.58 -8.57
N LEU A 247 -1.82 3.79 -8.25
CA LEU A 247 -1.45 4.21 -6.90
C LEU A 247 -2.67 4.64 -6.07
N HIS A 248 -3.80 4.94 -6.71
CA HIS A 248 -5.02 5.41 -6.05
C HIS A 248 -5.95 4.28 -5.57
N LEU A 249 -6.81 4.61 -4.60
CA LEU A 249 -7.88 3.74 -4.12
C LEU A 249 -9.13 3.95 -4.96
N CYS A 250 -9.82 2.86 -5.30
CA CYS A 250 -11.15 2.89 -5.88
C CYS A 250 -12.19 3.41 -4.86
N PRO A 251 -13.45 3.69 -5.27
CA PRO A 251 -14.48 4.25 -4.40
C PRO A 251 -14.75 3.40 -3.15
N VAL A 252 -14.76 2.08 -3.29
CA VAL A 252 -14.99 1.13 -2.19
C VAL A 252 -13.87 1.24 -1.14
N CYS A 253 -12.61 1.13 -1.57
CA CYS A 253 -11.46 1.17 -0.66
C CYS A 253 -11.22 2.57 -0.10
N LEU A 254 -11.46 3.62 -0.88
CA LEU A 254 -11.38 5.00 -0.41
C LEU A 254 -12.40 5.26 0.69
N ARG A 255 -13.66 4.83 0.51
CA ARG A 255 -14.71 4.96 1.51
C ARG A 255 -14.36 4.24 2.82
N LYS A 256 -13.84 3.01 2.73
CA LYS A 256 -13.37 2.25 3.90
C LYS A 256 -12.28 3.01 4.66
N LEU A 257 -11.26 3.48 3.96
CA LEU A 257 -10.15 4.19 4.59
C LEU A 257 -10.62 5.54 5.17
N GLN A 258 -11.45 6.27 4.43
CA GLN A 258 -12.01 7.55 4.87
C GLN A 258 -12.89 7.37 6.11
N TRP A 259 -13.71 6.33 6.19
CA TRP A 259 -14.50 6.02 7.40
C TRP A 259 -13.61 5.61 8.58
N SER A 260 -12.53 4.87 8.31
CA SER A 260 -11.58 4.40 9.33
C SER A 260 -10.86 5.57 9.99
N ILE A 261 -10.31 6.50 9.19
CA ILE A 261 -9.42 7.58 9.61
C ILE A 261 -10.18 8.91 9.85
N GLY A 262 -11.18 9.22 9.03
CA GLY A 262 -11.98 10.45 9.13
C GLY A 262 -11.40 11.67 8.40
N PHE A 263 -10.55 11.48 7.38
CA PHE A 263 -9.94 12.60 6.65
C PHE A 263 -10.91 13.29 5.67
N ASP A 264 -10.54 14.52 5.29
CA ASP A 264 -11.11 15.23 4.14
C ASP A 264 -10.53 14.69 2.84
N VAL A 265 -11.38 14.22 1.93
CA VAL A 265 -10.96 13.57 0.68
C VAL A 265 -10.29 14.56 -0.28
N LEU A 266 -10.79 15.80 -0.35
CA LEU A 266 -10.26 16.82 -1.25
C LEU A 266 -8.86 17.24 -0.83
N GLU A 267 -8.65 17.50 0.46
CA GLU A 267 -7.32 17.83 1.00
C GLU A 267 -6.34 16.67 0.84
N ARG A 268 -6.80 15.44 1.07
CA ARG A 268 -5.98 14.24 0.83
C ARG A 268 -5.56 14.14 -0.64
N TYR A 269 -6.46 14.36 -1.59
CA TYR A 269 -6.11 14.34 -3.02
C TYR A 269 -5.18 15.48 -3.41
N ARG A 270 -5.37 16.70 -2.87
CA ARG A 270 -4.41 17.81 -3.07
C ARG A 270 -3.02 17.48 -2.54
N ALA A 271 -2.92 16.82 -1.40
CA ALA A 271 -1.64 16.37 -0.86
C ALA A 271 -0.98 15.30 -1.74
N LEU A 272 -1.75 14.30 -2.18
CA LEU A 272 -1.26 13.24 -3.05
C LEU A 272 -0.85 13.75 -4.43
N GLU A 273 -1.60 14.67 -5.01
CA GLU A 273 -1.27 15.32 -6.28
C GLU A 273 0.09 16.01 -6.21
N ARG A 274 0.33 16.81 -5.15
CA ARG A 274 1.61 17.49 -4.94
C ARG A 274 2.78 16.51 -4.80
N VAL A 275 2.63 15.48 -3.96
CA VAL A 275 3.67 14.45 -3.76
C VAL A 275 3.96 13.71 -5.06
N CYS A 276 2.92 13.25 -5.76
CA CYS A 276 3.05 12.55 -7.04
C CYS A 276 3.75 13.41 -8.09
N ARG A 277 3.40 14.71 -8.18
CA ARG A 277 4.04 15.63 -9.12
C ARG A 277 5.51 15.88 -8.78
N ALA A 278 5.83 16.05 -7.50
CA ALA A 278 7.21 16.24 -7.02
C ALA A 278 8.10 15.01 -7.28
N ASP A 279 7.53 13.81 -7.26
CA ASP A 279 8.23 12.54 -7.50
C ASP A 279 8.17 12.06 -8.95
N GLY A 280 7.64 12.86 -9.88
CA GLY A 280 7.60 12.53 -11.30
C GLY A 280 6.53 11.51 -11.70
N PHE A 281 5.53 11.28 -10.85
CA PHE A 281 4.40 10.38 -11.14
C PHE A 281 3.29 11.14 -11.90
N ALA A 282 3.62 11.60 -13.11
CA ALA A 282 2.78 12.52 -13.87
C ALA A 282 1.35 12.00 -14.11
N ASP A 283 1.20 10.73 -14.50
CA ASP A 283 -0.07 10.04 -14.71
C ASP A 283 -0.95 10.00 -13.45
N GLU A 284 -0.35 9.70 -12.28
CA GLU A 284 -1.07 9.67 -11.00
C GLU A 284 -1.44 11.09 -10.55
N ALA A 285 -0.53 12.06 -10.69
CA ALA A 285 -0.79 13.46 -10.39
C ALA A 285 -1.92 14.02 -11.25
N ASP A 286 -1.96 13.69 -12.54
CA ASP A 286 -3.02 14.09 -13.46
C ASP A 286 -4.35 13.42 -13.12
N TRP A 287 -4.33 12.15 -12.68
CA TRP A 287 -5.51 11.46 -12.17
C TRP A 287 -6.07 12.17 -10.93
N PHE A 288 -5.22 12.50 -9.94
CA PHE A 288 -5.65 13.25 -8.75
C PHE A 288 -6.16 14.65 -9.11
N SER A 289 -5.53 15.32 -10.07
CA SER A 289 -5.95 16.65 -10.56
C SER A 289 -7.38 16.64 -11.12
N ARG A 290 -7.75 15.58 -11.88
CA ARG A 290 -9.14 15.42 -12.37
C ARG A 290 -10.11 15.22 -11.23
N ARG A 291 -9.78 14.37 -10.26
CA ARG A 291 -10.63 14.14 -9.08
C ARG A 291 -10.80 15.40 -8.22
N ILE A 292 -9.76 16.20 -8.05
CA ILE A 292 -9.81 17.47 -7.32
C ILE A 292 -10.84 18.41 -7.94
N LYS A 293 -10.88 18.57 -9.26
CA LYS A 293 -11.85 19.42 -9.98
C LYS A 293 -13.30 18.97 -9.69
N ILE A 294 -13.57 17.68 -9.87
CA ILE A 294 -14.88 17.06 -9.61
C ILE A 294 -15.35 17.28 -8.16
N LEU A 295 -14.44 17.17 -7.18
CA LEU A 295 -14.78 17.37 -5.78
C LEU A 295 -14.96 18.84 -5.41
N SER A 296 -14.17 19.73 -6.03
CA SER A 296 -14.20 21.18 -5.79
C SER A 296 -15.39 21.88 -6.44
N ASN A 297 -16.17 21.17 -7.27
CA ASN A 297 -17.20 21.75 -8.14
C ASN A 297 -16.62 22.78 -9.14
N GLU A 298 -15.39 22.56 -9.58
CA GLU A 298 -14.70 23.33 -10.63
C GLU A 298 -14.69 22.60 -11.97
#